data_AF-A0A7C5KTF2-F1
#
_entry.id   AF-A0A7C5KTF2-F1
#
_cell.length_a   1.000
_cell.length_b   1.000
_cell.length_c   1.000
_cell.angle_alpha   90.00
_cell.angle_beta   90.00
_cell.angle_gamma   90.00
#
_symmetry.space_group_name_H-M   'P 1'
#
loop_
_entity.id
_entity.type
_entity.pdbx_description
1 polymer ?
#
loop_
_entity_poly.entity_id
_entity_poly.type
_entity_poly.pdbx_seq_one_letter_code
_entity_poly.pdbx_strand_id
1 'polypeptide(L)'
;MKQRWLLYAAIALGLCLTVGAVSVLGFAEEELGFRDRDGVYYPPSGDFPDERISTVHDDLTLALAVAAGFTITDSHTLRIWDQLVDSEALPGTPISYTYGNAGFYAPPNPLTACIGKNRARQIWPTAKFDADTSAVTTRFGPYSPFFHFPHLKGADLNALRNWAWGNSDTLEGYEAYAWGRLNDFTLMQAVQNNGCIITRTVTISMPVSSGSLEAFATYLHTLADAYSHADCMDALAAQTPPAPWGTHTVPALGDTSVYACDYNPANPQNDDAHGREFGSVYTDSQRTIDAARAIYADLSARSLAREGVYTPLPLTTTLTVSGTETTLNNAIAHFAATWKYDQPAQRREYVDRLVEALRAQPRMAIKRVYLPLVLRP
;
A
#
# COMPACT_ATOMS: atom_id res chain seq x y z
N MET A 1 47.71 43.90 14.51
CA MET A 1 46.69 43.21 15.33
C MET A 1 45.28 43.27 14.70
N LYS A 2 45.12 43.09 13.38
CA LYS A 2 43.82 43.12 12.68
C LYS A 2 43.72 42.13 11.50
N GLN A 3 44.22 40.91 11.67
CA GLN A 3 44.24 39.93 10.56
C GLN A 3 44.04 38.48 11.00
N ARG A 4 43.52 38.25 12.21
CA ARG A 4 43.21 36.91 12.74
C ARG A 4 41.73 36.67 13.03
N TRP A 5 40.87 37.67 12.84
CA TRP A 5 39.43 37.58 13.14
C TRP A 5 38.55 37.23 11.93
N LEU A 6 39.09 37.27 10.71
CA LEU A 6 38.36 36.92 9.50
C LEU A 6 38.40 35.42 9.15
N LEU A 7 39.31 34.65 9.77
CA LEU A 7 39.42 33.20 9.50
C LEU A 7 38.42 32.36 10.32
N TYR A 8 37.96 32.86 11.48
CA TYR A 8 37.00 32.13 12.32
C TYR A 8 35.55 32.36 11.92
N ALA A 9 35.23 33.47 11.25
CA ALA A 9 33.88 33.72 10.73
C ALA A 9 33.56 32.91 9.47
N ALA A 10 34.58 32.56 8.66
CA ALA A 10 34.40 31.74 7.46
C ALA A 10 34.22 30.24 7.77
N ILE A 11 34.76 29.75 8.90
CA ILE A 11 34.62 28.34 9.31
C ILE A 11 33.30 28.12 10.07
N ALA A 12 32.74 29.14 10.72
CA ALA A 12 31.42 29.06 11.35
C ALA A 12 30.24 29.22 10.36
N LEU A 13 30.44 29.91 9.22
CA LEU A 13 29.43 29.99 8.16
C LEU A 13 29.49 28.81 7.16
N GLY A 14 30.61 28.09 7.11
CA GLY A 14 30.80 26.92 6.25
C GLY A 14 30.22 25.61 6.80
N LEU A 15 29.74 25.60 8.06
CA LEU A 15 29.16 24.41 8.70
C LEU A 15 27.62 24.45 8.80
N CYS A 16 26.95 25.44 8.21
CA CYS A 16 25.49 25.63 8.29
C CYS A 16 24.77 25.60 6.93
N LEU A 17 25.41 25.17 5.85
CA LEU A 17 24.78 25.06 4.51
C LEU A 17 25.00 23.72 3.80
N THR A 18 25.36 22.68 4.54
CA THR A 18 25.26 21.30 4.08
C THR A 18 24.29 20.53 4.97
N VAL A 19 23.09 21.06 5.16
CA VAL A 19 21.93 20.16 5.11
C VAL A 19 21.86 19.77 3.64
N GLY A 20 22.64 18.75 3.27
CA GLY A 20 22.34 18.04 2.04
C GLY A 20 20.86 17.75 2.12
N ALA A 21 20.13 18.08 1.06
CA ALA A 21 18.93 17.36 0.75
C ALA A 21 19.32 15.88 0.84
N VAL A 22 19.06 15.29 2.01
CA VAL A 22 18.95 13.85 2.11
C VAL A 22 17.77 13.64 1.20
N SER A 23 18.06 13.22 -0.03
CA SER A 23 17.06 12.77 -0.96
C SER A 23 16.08 11.98 -0.12
N VAL A 24 14.80 12.36 -0.17
CA VAL A 24 13.72 11.52 0.31
C VAL A 24 13.87 10.26 -0.52
N LEU A 25 14.69 9.32 -0.02
CA LEU A 25 14.81 7.99 -0.58
C LEU A 25 13.44 7.43 -0.29
N GLY A 26 12.58 7.51 -1.30
CA GLY A 26 11.26 6.93 -1.26
C GLY A 26 11.42 5.56 -0.66
N PHE A 27 10.69 5.31 0.42
CA PHE A 27 10.64 3.97 0.96
C PHE A 27 9.93 3.14 -0.10
N ALA A 28 10.70 2.47 -0.95
CA ALA A 28 10.20 1.39 -1.74
C ALA A 28 10.25 0.16 -0.82
N GLU A 29 9.08 -0.43 -0.55
CA GLU A 29 9.03 -1.76 0.06
C GLU A 29 9.67 -2.80 -0.88
N GLU A 30 9.74 -2.48 -2.19
CA GLU A 30 10.32 -3.32 -3.22
C GLU A 30 11.48 -2.68 -3.96
N GLU A 31 12.58 -3.43 -4.09
CA GLU A 31 13.31 -3.47 -5.36
C GLU A 31 13.57 -4.91 -5.77
N LEU A 32 12.64 -5.83 -5.52
CA LEU A 32 12.63 -7.11 -6.23
C LEU A 32 12.29 -6.76 -7.69
N GLY A 33 13.17 -7.10 -8.65
CA GLY A 33 13.02 -6.63 -10.03
C GLY A 33 11.59 -6.74 -10.54
N PHE A 34 10.99 -5.71 -11.13
CA PHE A 34 9.57 -5.75 -11.50
C PHE A 34 9.41 -6.26 -12.94
N ARG A 35 8.19 -6.64 -13.34
CA ARG A 35 7.90 -6.81 -14.78
C ARG A 35 6.98 -5.70 -15.26
N ASP A 36 7.32 -5.10 -16.39
CA ASP A 36 6.53 -4.07 -17.05
C ASP A 36 5.25 -4.70 -17.68
N ARG A 37 4.37 -3.86 -18.24
CA ARG A 37 3.06 -4.23 -18.78
C ARG A 37 3.13 -5.30 -19.87
N ASP A 38 4.24 -5.37 -20.61
CA ASP A 38 4.49 -6.37 -21.63
C ASP A 38 5.15 -7.67 -21.09
N GLY A 39 5.43 -7.71 -19.79
CA GLY A 39 6.07 -8.84 -19.10
C GLY A 39 7.60 -8.79 -19.09
N VAL A 40 8.23 -7.76 -19.67
CA VAL A 40 9.69 -7.57 -19.61
C VAL A 40 10.11 -7.41 -18.16
N TYR A 41 11.04 -8.26 -17.72
CA TYR A 41 11.61 -8.20 -16.37
C TYR A 41 12.74 -7.19 -16.33
N TYR A 42 12.63 -6.27 -15.39
CA TYR A 42 13.67 -5.30 -15.05
C TYR A 42 14.27 -5.74 -13.72
N PRO A 43 15.57 -6.04 -13.67
CA PRO A 43 16.22 -6.42 -12.43
C PRO A 43 16.20 -5.24 -11.44
N PRO A 44 16.40 -5.51 -10.14
CA PRO A 44 16.69 -4.47 -9.15
C PRO A 44 17.79 -3.52 -9.64
N SER A 45 17.64 -2.22 -9.43
CA SER A 45 18.57 -1.17 -9.83
C SER A 45 19.03 -0.30 -8.64
N GLY A 46 19.90 -0.80 -7.76
CA GLY A 46 20.54 0.03 -6.74
C GLY A 46 21.27 -0.74 -5.63
N ASP A 47 21.85 0.00 -4.67
CA ASP A 47 22.39 -0.51 -3.39
C ASP A 47 21.27 -0.78 -2.36
N PHE A 48 20.07 -1.14 -2.82
CA PHE A 48 18.97 -1.52 -1.93
C PHE A 48 19.15 -2.98 -1.51
N PRO A 49 19.16 -3.30 -0.21
CA PRO A 49 19.50 -4.64 0.26
C PRO A 49 18.53 -5.68 -0.31
N ASP A 50 19.08 -6.82 -0.76
CA ASP A 50 18.42 -7.98 -1.38
C ASP A 50 17.28 -8.61 -0.55
N GLU A 51 16.97 -8.05 0.62
CA GLU A 51 16.10 -8.57 1.68
C GLU A 51 14.77 -7.80 1.82
N ARG A 52 14.44 -6.88 0.91
CA ARG A 52 13.18 -6.10 0.98
C ARG A 52 12.00 -6.80 0.30
N ILE A 53 10.84 -6.68 0.95
CA ILE A 53 9.71 -7.60 0.87
C ILE A 53 8.60 -7.04 -0.01
N SER A 54 7.99 -7.88 -0.84
CA SER A 54 6.77 -7.53 -1.57
C SER A 54 5.62 -7.28 -0.61
N THR A 55 4.82 -6.26 -0.89
CA THR A 55 3.51 -6.12 -0.25
C THR A 55 2.77 -7.43 -0.50
N VAL A 56 2.20 -8.02 0.54
CA VAL A 56 1.74 -9.42 0.56
C VAL A 56 0.81 -9.78 -0.60
N HIS A 57 0.18 -8.75 -1.15
CA HIS A 57 -0.89 -8.82 -2.11
C HIS A 57 -0.41 -8.59 -3.56
N ASP A 58 0.68 -7.84 -3.79
CA ASP A 58 1.22 -7.61 -5.14
C ASP A 58 1.60 -8.92 -5.84
N ASP A 59 2.37 -9.76 -5.15
CA ASP A 59 2.85 -11.04 -5.67
C ASP A 59 1.68 -11.91 -6.20
N LEU A 60 0.53 -11.89 -5.52
CA LEU A 60 -0.65 -12.65 -5.96
C LEU A 60 -1.53 -11.91 -6.98
N THR A 61 -1.54 -10.57 -7.01
CA THR A 61 -2.44 -9.77 -7.85
C THR A 61 -2.40 -10.20 -9.32
N LEU A 62 -1.20 -10.47 -9.87
CA LEU A 62 -1.05 -10.97 -11.24
C LEU A 62 -1.77 -12.32 -11.44
N ALA A 63 -1.50 -13.30 -10.58
CA ALA A 63 -2.09 -14.64 -10.69
C ALA A 63 -3.61 -14.60 -10.51
N LEU A 64 -4.10 -13.83 -9.54
CA LEU A 64 -5.52 -13.64 -9.29
C LEU A 64 -6.22 -12.98 -10.49
N ALA A 65 -5.61 -11.97 -11.11
CA ALA A 65 -6.16 -11.31 -12.30
C ALA A 65 -6.21 -12.25 -13.50
N VAL A 66 -5.17 -13.05 -13.74
CA VAL A 66 -5.17 -14.08 -14.79
C VAL A 66 -6.27 -15.12 -14.55
N ALA A 67 -6.42 -15.59 -13.32
CA ALA A 67 -7.48 -16.52 -12.93
C ALA A 67 -8.88 -15.89 -13.08
N ALA A 68 -9.03 -14.59 -12.82
CA ALA A 68 -10.27 -13.84 -12.99
C ALA A 68 -10.59 -13.59 -14.47
N GLY A 69 -9.62 -13.73 -15.37
CA GLY A 69 -9.82 -13.71 -16.82
C GLY A 69 -9.41 -12.42 -17.51
N PHE A 70 -8.61 -11.58 -16.86
CA PHE A 70 -7.94 -10.46 -17.50
C PHE A 70 -6.89 -10.94 -18.52
N THR A 71 -6.50 -10.06 -19.44
CA THR A 71 -5.34 -10.31 -20.30
C THR A 71 -4.06 -10.28 -19.46
N ILE A 72 -2.96 -10.83 -19.98
CA ILE A 72 -1.66 -10.76 -19.29
C ILE A 72 -1.21 -9.31 -19.09
N THR A 73 -1.42 -8.45 -20.10
CA THR A 73 -1.07 -7.02 -20.03
C THR A 73 -1.89 -6.26 -18.99
N ASP A 74 -3.20 -6.50 -18.91
CA ASP A 74 -4.04 -5.90 -17.88
C ASP A 74 -3.65 -6.41 -16.49
N SER A 75 -3.33 -7.70 -16.38
CA SER A 75 -2.91 -8.31 -15.11
C SER A 75 -1.57 -7.73 -14.63
N HIS A 76 -0.62 -7.45 -15.53
CA HIS A 76 0.60 -6.71 -15.18
C HIS A 76 0.31 -5.26 -14.80
N THR A 77 -0.63 -4.60 -15.48
CA THR A 77 -1.05 -3.24 -15.12
C THR A 77 -1.63 -3.22 -13.71
N LEU A 78 -2.52 -4.15 -13.39
CA LEU A 78 -3.10 -4.29 -12.05
C LEU A 78 -2.01 -4.48 -11.00
N ARG A 79 -1.08 -5.41 -11.21
CA ARG A 79 0.05 -5.63 -10.30
C ARG A 79 0.89 -4.35 -10.11
N ILE A 80 1.34 -3.71 -11.20
CA ILE A 80 2.20 -2.51 -11.12
C ILE A 80 1.54 -1.41 -10.28
N TRP A 81 0.25 -1.12 -10.49
CA TRP A 81 -0.42 -0.03 -9.80
C TRP A 81 -0.91 -0.39 -8.40
N ASP A 82 -1.11 -1.67 -8.12
CA ASP A 82 -1.32 -2.23 -6.77
C ASP A 82 -0.05 -1.98 -5.94
N GLN A 83 1.12 -2.32 -6.48
CA GLN A 83 2.39 -2.06 -5.80
C GLN A 83 2.71 -0.58 -5.58
N LEU A 84 2.34 0.30 -6.52
CA LEU A 84 2.64 1.73 -6.40
C LEU A 84 1.93 2.41 -5.23
N VAL A 85 0.92 1.79 -4.63
CA VAL A 85 0.24 2.41 -3.49
C VAL A 85 1.23 2.53 -2.33
N ASP A 86 2.05 1.50 -2.13
CA ASP A 86 3.15 1.47 -1.17
C ASP A 86 4.48 2.02 -1.70
N SER A 87 4.80 1.75 -2.97
CA SER A 87 6.01 2.26 -3.60
C SER A 87 5.82 3.66 -4.17
N GLU A 88 6.59 4.65 -3.71
CA GLU A 88 6.46 6.03 -4.19
C GLU A 88 6.80 6.21 -5.69
N ALA A 89 7.70 5.35 -6.20
CA ALA A 89 8.00 5.23 -7.63
C ALA A 89 8.54 3.84 -7.96
N LEU A 90 8.16 3.30 -9.12
CA LEU A 90 8.77 2.10 -9.71
C LEU A 90 9.55 2.49 -10.97
N PRO A 91 10.88 2.28 -11.01
CA PRO A 91 11.70 2.69 -12.14
C PRO A 91 11.56 1.68 -13.28
N GLY A 92 11.08 2.07 -14.46
CA GLY A 92 11.22 1.25 -15.66
C GLY A 92 11.99 1.98 -16.76
N THR A 93 12.81 1.25 -17.50
CA THR A 93 13.45 1.80 -18.69
C THR A 93 12.64 1.38 -19.91
N PRO A 94 11.94 2.28 -20.62
CA PRO A 94 12.03 3.75 -20.58
C PRO A 94 10.93 4.46 -19.77
N ILE A 95 10.04 3.74 -19.09
CA ILE A 95 8.86 4.29 -18.40
C ILE A 95 8.99 4.17 -16.88
N SER A 96 8.97 5.30 -16.17
CA SER A 96 8.82 5.32 -14.71
C SER A 96 7.35 5.42 -14.31
N TYR A 97 6.92 4.64 -13.32
CA TYR A 97 5.57 4.68 -12.78
C TYR A 97 5.54 5.35 -11.40
N THR A 98 4.56 6.22 -11.16
CA THR A 98 4.37 6.91 -9.87
C THR A 98 2.94 7.44 -9.73
N TYR A 99 2.43 7.52 -8.49
CA TYR A 99 1.22 8.28 -8.19
C TYR A 99 1.47 9.82 -8.12
N GLY A 100 2.70 10.28 -8.37
CA GLY A 100 3.05 11.70 -8.40
C GLY A 100 2.74 12.43 -7.10
N ASN A 101 2.95 13.75 -7.07
CA ASN A 101 2.80 14.58 -5.86
C ASN A 101 1.64 15.61 -5.97
N ALA A 102 0.85 15.55 -7.03
CA ALA A 102 -0.01 16.67 -7.47
C ALA A 102 -1.31 16.87 -6.66
N GLY A 103 -1.42 16.31 -5.45
CA GLY A 103 -2.71 16.16 -4.77
C GLY A 103 -2.79 16.55 -3.30
N PHE A 104 -1.75 17.15 -2.71
CA PHE A 104 -1.78 17.53 -1.29
C PHE A 104 -2.31 18.94 -1.08
N TYR A 105 -3.21 19.10 -0.10
CA TYR A 105 -3.59 20.43 0.36
C TYR A 105 -2.53 21.00 1.31
N ALA A 106 -2.54 22.32 1.47
CA ALA A 106 -1.69 22.98 2.46
C ALA A 106 -2.03 22.49 3.89
N PRO A 107 -1.02 22.08 4.67
CA PRO A 107 -1.25 21.60 6.03
C PRO A 107 -1.84 22.70 6.92
N PRO A 108 -2.71 22.36 7.89
CA PRO A 108 -3.20 23.32 8.86
C PRO A 108 -2.05 24.03 9.59
N ASN A 109 -2.13 25.35 9.76
CA ASN A 109 -1.15 26.06 10.59
C ASN A 109 -1.37 25.72 12.07
N PRO A 110 -0.44 25.02 12.73
CA PRO A 110 -0.66 24.58 14.10
C PRO A 110 -0.72 25.76 15.08
N LEU A 111 -0.13 26.92 14.77
CA LEU A 111 -0.18 28.08 15.67
C LEU A 111 -1.61 28.64 15.82
N THR A 112 -2.44 28.49 14.79
CA THR A 112 -3.83 28.96 14.78
C THR A 112 -4.81 27.83 15.06
N ALA A 113 -4.61 26.65 14.45
CA ALA A 113 -5.54 25.52 14.56
C ALA A 113 -5.45 24.80 15.91
N CYS A 114 -4.32 24.90 16.62
CA CYS A 114 -4.03 24.11 17.81
C CYS A 114 -3.91 24.95 19.10
N ILE A 115 -4.67 26.03 19.24
CA ILE A 115 -4.69 26.85 20.46
C ILE A 115 -5.10 25.99 21.67
N GLY A 116 -4.30 26.02 22.75
CA GLY A 116 -4.54 25.24 23.96
C GLY A 116 -4.14 23.75 23.88
N LYS A 117 -3.50 23.33 22.79
CA LYS A 117 -3.01 21.95 22.59
C LYS A 117 -1.48 21.90 22.48
N ASN A 118 -0.91 20.73 22.76
CA ASN A 118 0.50 20.48 22.49
C ASN A 118 0.74 20.41 20.98
N ARG A 119 1.70 21.20 20.49
CA ARG A 119 1.96 21.39 19.06
C ARG A 119 3.43 21.63 18.71
N ALA A 120 4.33 21.25 19.62
CA ALA A 120 5.76 21.55 19.52
C ALA A 120 6.48 20.69 18.47
N ARG A 121 5.93 19.51 18.16
CA ARG A 121 6.46 18.58 17.17
C ARG A 121 5.35 18.04 16.30
N GLN A 122 5.56 17.97 14.99
CA GLN A 122 4.70 17.22 14.09
C GLN A 122 4.98 15.73 14.23
N ILE A 123 3.91 14.98 14.48
CA ILE A 123 3.91 13.53 14.64
C ILE A 123 3.40 12.87 13.35
N TRP A 124 2.39 13.48 12.72
CA TRP A 124 1.82 13.01 11.46
C TRP A 124 1.44 14.20 10.56
N PRO A 125 1.67 14.14 9.23
CA PRO A 125 2.56 13.23 8.50
C PRO A 125 3.95 13.09 9.12
N THR A 126 4.64 11.99 8.88
CA THR A 126 5.95 11.74 9.52
C THR A 126 7.05 12.61 8.89
N ALA A 127 8.23 12.66 9.51
CA ALA A 127 9.39 13.38 8.96
C ALA A 127 9.92 12.80 7.62
N LYS A 128 9.43 11.62 7.19
CA LYS A 128 9.75 11.02 5.89
C LYS A 128 8.89 11.54 4.75
N PHE A 129 7.83 12.30 5.04
CA PHE A 129 6.94 12.85 4.04
C PHE A 129 7.44 14.22 3.56
N ASP A 130 7.48 14.39 2.24
CA ASP A 130 7.71 15.66 1.56
C ASP A 130 6.64 15.85 0.49
N ALA A 131 5.79 16.85 0.64
CA ALA A 131 4.68 17.09 -0.29
C ALA A 131 5.14 17.42 -1.71
N ASP A 132 6.39 17.86 -1.90
CA ASP A 132 6.94 18.20 -3.21
C ASP A 132 7.53 16.98 -3.94
N THR A 133 7.73 15.85 -3.27
CA THR A 133 8.41 14.69 -3.87
C THR A 133 7.72 13.36 -3.61
N SER A 134 6.95 13.22 -2.54
CA SER A 134 6.25 12.00 -2.18
C SER A 134 5.02 11.74 -3.04
N ALA A 135 4.74 10.44 -3.27
CA ALA A 135 3.55 9.99 -3.95
C ALA A 135 2.25 10.36 -3.21
N VAL A 136 1.14 10.64 -3.91
CA VAL A 136 -0.18 10.95 -3.29
C VAL A 136 -0.61 9.87 -2.28
N THR A 137 -0.31 8.61 -2.56
CA THR A 137 -0.65 7.46 -1.70
C THR A 137 0.35 7.21 -0.58
N THR A 138 1.49 7.90 -0.53
CA THR A 138 2.61 7.59 0.41
C THR A 138 2.13 7.26 1.83
N ARG A 139 2.59 6.11 2.34
CA ARG A 139 2.35 5.64 3.72
C ARG A 139 2.85 6.56 4.83
N PHE A 140 3.62 7.59 4.51
CA PHE A 140 4.08 8.59 5.48
C PHE A 140 3.29 9.88 5.43
N GLY A 141 2.43 10.03 4.43
CA GLY A 141 1.73 11.25 4.09
C GLY A 141 0.39 11.41 4.79
N PRO A 142 -0.29 12.54 4.53
CA PRO A 142 -1.54 12.88 5.20
C PRO A 142 -2.71 11.97 4.81
N TYR A 143 -2.68 11.35 3.63
CA TYR A 143 -3.72 10.43 3.16
C TYR A 143 -3.47 8.96 3.50
N SER A 144 -2.33 8.63 4.10
CA SER A 144 -2.00 7.24 4.42
C SER A 144 -3.06 6.52 5.26
N PRO A 145 -3.71 7.15 6.26
CA PRO A 145 -4.78 6.46 7.00
C PRO A 145 -5.98 6.08 6.11
N PHE A 146 -6.20 6.77 5.00
CA PHE A 146 -7.25 6.46 4.04
C PHE A 146 -6.84 5.36 3.05
N PHE A 147 -5.61 5.38 2.53
CA PHE A 147 -5.12 4.41 1.55
C PHE A 147 -4.59 3.11 2.17
N HIS A 148 -4.04 3.18 3.38
CA HIS A 148 -3.34 2.07 4.01
C HIS A 148 -4.00 1.56 5.28
N PHE A 149 -4.87 2.33 5.93
CA PHE A 149 -5.58 1.85 7.12
C PHE A 149 -7.11 1.99 6.99
N PRO A 150 -7.69 1.57 5.85
CA PRO A 150 -9.13 1.65 5.70
C PRO A 150 -9.83 0.68 6.65
N HIS A 151 -11.04 1.04 7.07
CA HIS A 151 -11.90 0.09 7.75
C HIS A 151 -12.50 -0.89 6.73
N LEU A 152 -12.37 -2.21 6.96
CA LEU A 152 -12.83 -3.27 6.06
C LEU A 152 -14.32 -3.17 5.65
N LYS A 153 -15.15 -2.54 6.48
CA LYS A 153 -16.58 -2.27 6.19
C LYS A 153 -16.93 -0.80 6.35
N GLY A 154 -15.96 0.09 6.22
CA GLY A 154 -16.13 1.52 6.48
C GLY A 154 -16.32 2.38 5.24
N ALA A 155 -16.48 3.67 5.48
CA ALA A 155 -16.67 4.67 4.44
C ALA A 155 -15.43 4.79 3.52
N ASP A 156 -14.23 4.64 4.08
CA ASP A 156 -12.95 4.79 3.36
C ASP A 156 -12.86 3.82 2.18
N LEU A 157 -13.02 2.52 2.47
CA LEU A 157 -12.95 1.46 1.47
C LEU A 157 -14.10 1.55 0.45
N ASN A 158 -15.30 1.97 0.89
CA ASN A 158 -16.44 2.18 0.00
C ASN A 158 -16.23 3.36 -0.96
N ALA A 159 -15.64 4.46 -0.49
CA ALA A 159 -15.32 5.61 -1.33
C ALA A 159 -14.29 5.23 -2.41
N LEU A 160 -13.21 4.54 -2.01
CA LEU A 160 -12.22 3.99 -2.93
C LEU A 160 -12.85 3.03 -3.93
N ARG A 161 -13.68 2.09 -3.48
CA ARG A 161 -14.39 1.17 -4.37
C ARG A 161 -15.25 1.94 -5.39
N ASN A 162 -16.04 2.91 -4.97
CA ASN A 162 -16.92 3.66 -5.87
C ASN A 162 -16.13 4.43 -6.93
N TRP A 163 -15.03 5.08 -6.53
CA TRP A 163 -14.13 5.77 -7.45
C TRP A 163 -13.40 4.80 -8.39
N ALA A 164 -12.81 3.73 -7.87
CA ALA A 164 -12.14 2.68 -8.64
C ALA A 164 -13.07 1.97 -9.66
N TRP A 165 -14.34 1.84 -9.31
CA TRP A 165 -15.36 1.31 -10.21
C TRP A 165 -15.92 2.36 -11.17
N GLY A 166 -15.51 3.62 -11.11
CA GLY A 166 -16.04 4.68 -11.98
C GLY A 166 -17.52 4.98 -11.72
N ASN A 167 -18.00 4.68 -10.51
CA ASN A 167 -19.32 5.07 -10.03
C ASN A 167 -19.30 6.49 -9.44
N SER A 168 -18.11 7.02 -9.14
CA SER A 168 -17.86 8.40 -8.72
C SER A 168 -16.67 8.95 -9.48
N ASP A 169 -16.79 10.12 -10.09
CA ASP A 169 -15.67 10.78 -10.77
C ASP A 169 -14.67 11.41 -9.77
N THR A 170 -15.07 11.58 -8.52
CA THR A 170 -14.26 12.13 -7.43
C THR A 170 -13.93 11.07 -6.39
N LEU A 171 -12.71 11.15 -5.84
CA LEU A 171 -12.29 10.37 -4.68
C LEU A 171 -12.43 11.24 -3.42
N GLU A 172 -13.50 11.03 -2.67
CA GLU A 172 -13.66 11.66 -1.35
C GLU A 172 -12.97 10.83 -0.28
N GLY A 173 -12.14 11.49 0.52
CA GLY A 173 -11.41 10.86 1.62
C GLY A 173 -11.08 11.89 2.69
N TYR A 174 -10.02 11.64 3.44
CA TYR A 174 -9.55 12.60 4.43
C TYR A 174 -8.03 12.61 4.53
N GLU A 175 -7.52 13.76 4.95
CA GLU A 175 -6.15 13.92 5.44
C GLU A 175 -6.13 13.97 6.95
N ALA A 176 -5.06 13.46 7.54
CA ALA A 176 -4.81 13.47 8.97
C ALA A 176 -3.54 14.24 9.31
N TYR A 177 -3.56 14.94 10.44
CA TYR A 177 -2.39 15.61 11.02
C TYR A 177 -2.39 15.48 12.54
N ALA A 178 -1.21 15.24 13.09
CA ALA A 178 -0.99 15.20 14.52
C ALA A 178 0.23 16.03 14.91
N TRP A 179 0.09 16.80 15.99
CA TRP A 179 1.21 17.41 16.69
C TRP A 179 1.16 17.08 18.17
N GLY A 180 2.33 16.97 18.78
CA GLY A 180 2.50 16.63 20.19
C GLY A 180 3.54 17.51 20.89
N ARG A 181 4.01 17.05 22.04
CA ARG A 181 5.17 17.59 22.76
C ARG A 181 6.46 17.25 22.00
N LEU A 182 7.56 17.91 22.36
CA LEU A 182 8.87 17.64 21.74
C LEU A 182 9.33 16.18 21.91
N ASN A 183 8.90 15.53 22.99
CA ASN A 183 9.22 14.15 23.35
C ASN A 183 8.11 13.14 23.00
N ASP A 184 7.07 13.57 22.29
CA ASP A 184 6.13 12.64 21.68
C ASP A 184 6.72 12.17 20.33
N PHE A 185 6.59 10.89 20.03
CA PHE A 185 7.11 10.25 18.82
C PHE A 185 6.03 9.44 18.08
N THR A 186 4.92 9.11 18.74
CA THR A 186 3.82 8.34 18.16
C THR A 186 2.49 9.11 18.24
N LEU A 187 1.55 8.74 17.36
CA LEU A 187 0.19 9.28 17.38
C LEU A 187 -0.46 9.13 18.76
N MET A 188 -0.34 7.94 19.36
CA MET A 188 -0.93 7.66 20.66
C MET A 188 -0.33 8.50 21.78
N GLN A 189 0.98 8.78 21.76
CA GLN A 189 1.58 9.71 22.70
C GLN A 189 1.00 11.11 22.56
N ALA A 190 0.87 11.63 21.32
CA ALA A 190 0.23 12.92 21.09
C ALA A 190 -1.21 12.94 21.60
N VAL A 191 -1.99 11.90 21.31
CA VAL A 191 -3.38 11.75 21.77
C VAL A 191 -3.46 11.78 23.30
N GLN A 192 -2.66 10.96 23.99
CA GLN A 192 -2.63 10.88 25.46
C GLN A 192 -2.15 12.17 26.12
N ASN A 193 -1.22 12.87 25.46
CA ASN A 193 -0.59 14.07 26.00
C ASN A 193 -1.32 15.36 25.63
N ASN A 194 -2.60 15.32 25.22
CA ASN A 194 -3.37 16.50 24.81
C ASN A 194 -2.71 17.25 23.63
N GLY A 195 -2.22 16.47 22.66
CA GLY A 195 -1.73 16.92 21.37
C GLY A 195 -2.85 17.48 20.49
N CYS A 196 -2.44 18.12 19.41
CA CYS A 196 -3.34 18.62 18.39
C CYS A 196 -3.57 17.56 17.32
N ILE A 197 -4.82 17.13 17.18
CA ILE A 197 -5.23 16.07 16.27
C ILE A 197 -6.26 16.68 15.32
N ILE A 198 -6.00 16.64 14.02
CA ILE A 198 -6.86 17.23 13.00
C ILE A 198 -7.06 16.21 11.88
N THR A 199 -8.32 15.98 11.52
CA THR A 199 -8.67 15.36 10.24
C THR A 199 -9.49 16.35 9.42
N ARG A 200 -9.33 16.31 8.09
CA ARG A 200 -10.11 17.14 7.17
C ARG A 200 -10.56 16.29 5.99
N THR A 201 -11.88 16.22 5.79
CA THR A 201 -12.47 15.62 4.59
C THR A 201 -12.09 16.45 3.37
N VAL A 202 -11.65 15.78 2.32
CA VAL A 202 -11.17 16.41 1.09
C VAL A 202 -11.54 15.58 -0.14
N THR A 203 -11.55 16.23 -1.30
CA THR A 203 -11.45 15.52 -2.59
C THR A 203 -9.96 15.30 -2.89
N ILE A 204 -9.54 14.06 -2.97
CA ILE A 204 -8.15 13.68 -3.25
C ILE A 204 -7.94 13.73 -4.77
N SER A 205 -6.96 14.52 -5.20
CA SER A 205 -6.55 14.58 -6.61
C SER A 205 -5.61 13.41 -6.91
N MET A 206 -6.08 12.47 -7.73
CA MET A 206 -5.32 11.32 -8.18
C MET A 206 -4.76 11.57 -9.60
N PRO A 207 -3.54 11.12 -9.93
CA PRO A 207 -2.97 11.25 -11.28
C PRO A 207 -3.57 10.25 -12.27
N VAL A 208 -4.44 9.35 -11.80
CA VAL A 208 -5.13 8.33 -12.60
C VAL A 208 -6.62 8.63 -12.62
N SER A 209 -7.27 8.28 -13.73
CA SER A 209 -8.69 8.53 -13.92
C SER A 209 -9.53 7.58 -13.09
N SER A 210 -10.63 8.10 -12.53
CA SER A 210 -11.70 7.28 -11.94
C SER A 210 -12.12 6.17 -12.92
N GLY A 211 -12.39 4.97 -12.38
CA GLY A 211 -12.84 3.84 -13.17
C GLY A 211 -11.79 3.19 -14.07
N SER A 212 -10.53 3.66 -14.09
CA SER A 212 -9.46 2.99 -14.86
C SER A 212 -8.98 1.70 -14.18
N LEU A 213 -8.14 0.92 -14.87
CA LEU A 213 -7.50 -0.25 -14.26
C LEU A 213 -6.54 0.14 -13.15
N GLU A 214 -5.84 1.26 -13.31
CA GLU A 214 -4.94 1.83 -12.31
C GLU A 214 -5.70 2.22 -11.04
N ALA A 215 -6.82 2.93 -11.16
CA ALA A 215 -7.68 3.25 -10.03
C ALA A 215 -8.24 1.98 -9.34
N PHE A 216 -8.57 0.95 -10.12
CA PHE A 216 -8.99 -0.33 -9.59
C PHE A 216 -7.88 -1.05 -8.84
N ALA A 217 -6.65 -1.03 -9.33
CA ALA A 217 -5.48 -1.56 -8.65
C ALA A 217 -5.23 -0.83 -7.31
N THR A 218 -5.35 0.50 -7.27
CA THR A 218 -5.28 1.27 -6.02
C THR A 218 -6.27 0.74 -4.98
N TYR A 219 -7.51 0.47 -5.40
CA TYR A 219 -8.53 -0.10 -4.53
C TYR A 219 -8.23 -1.53 -4.08
N LEU A 220 -7.66 -2.38 -4.95
CA LEU A 220 -7.30 -3.75 -4.57
C LEU A 220 -6.24 -3.77 -3.47
N HIS A 221 -5.24 -2.89 -3.57
CA HIS A 221 -4.22 -2.72 -2.54
C HIS A 221 -4.86 -2.33 -1.21
N THR A 222 -5.66 -1.25 -1.22
CA THR A 222 -6.32 -0.75 -0.02
C THR A 222 -7.31 -1.78 0.56
N LEU A 223 -8.00 -2.57 -0.27
CA LEU A 223 -8.82 -3.69 0.18
C LEU A 223 -7.98 -4.71 0.94
N ALA A 224 -6.79 -4.99 0.45
CA ALA A 224 -5.87 -5.93 1.06
C ALA A 224 -5.33 -5.43 2.40
N ASP A 225 -4.91 -4.16 2.46
CA ASP A 225 -4.54 -3.46 3.71
C ASP A 225 -5.67 -3.47 4.74
N ALA A 226 -6.93 -3.36 4.30
CA ALA A 226 -8.10 -3.45 5.17
C ALA A 226 -8.20 -4.80 5.90
N TYR A 227 -7.77 -5.88 5.26
CA TYR A 227 -7.69 -7.21 5.89
C TYR A 227 -6.42 -7.34 6.73
N SER A 228 -5.27 -6.90 6.20
CA SER A 228 -3.97 -6.97 6.87
C SER A 228 -4.01 -6.26 8.23
N HIS A 229 -4.64 -5.09 8.29
CA HIS A 229 -4.63 -4.24 9.47
C HIS A 229 -5.91 -4.27 10.30
N ALA A 230 -6.87 -5.15 10.00
CA ALA A 230 -8.13 -5.23 10.74
C ALA A 230 -7.91 -5.35 12.27
N ASP A 231 -7.02 -6.25 12.68
CA ASP A 231 -6.69 -6.45 14.10
C ASP A 231 -6.00 -5.22 14.72
N CYS A 232 -5.18 -4.52 13.93
CA CYS A 232 -4.56 -3.27 14.36
C CYS A 232 -5.61 -2.18 14.58
N MET A 233 -6.54 -2.03 13.64
CA MET A 233 -7.64 -1.07 13.73
C MET A 233 -8.49 -1.31 14.98
N ASP A 234 -8.82 -2.57 15.26
CA ASP A 234 -9.56 -2.95 16.48
C ASP A 234 -8.75 -2.65 17.75
N ALA A 235 -7.44 -2.96 17.76
CA ALA A 235 -6.57 -2.67 18.91
C ALA A 235 -6.42 -1.17 19.17
N LEU A 236 -6.30 -0.35 18.12
CA LEU A 236 -6.24 1.11 18.20
C LEU A 236 -7.56 1.72 18.67
N ALA A 237 -8.69 1.18 18.22
CA ALA A 237 -10.02 1.58 18.67
C ALA A 237 -10.30 1.21 20.14
N ALA A 238 -9.64 0.17 20.66
CA ALA A 238 -9.76 -0.24 22.07
C ALA A 238 -8.91 0.58 23.05
N GLN A 239 -8.00 1.43 22.56
CA GLN A 239 -7.17 2.29 23.41
C GLN A 239 -8.02 3.32 24.17
N THR A 240 -7.49 3.84 25.29
CA THR A 240 -8.15 4.90 26.08
C THR A 240 -7.24 6.11 26.25
N PRO A 241 -7.56 7.26 25.62
CA PRO A 241 -8.61 7.43 24.60
C PRO A 241 -8.27 6.69 23.29
N PRO A 242 -9.27 6.37 22.46
CA PRO A 242 -9.06 5.64 21.21
C PRO A 242 -8.19 6.43 20.22
N ALA A 243 -7.48 5.71 19.35
CA ALA A 243 -6.75 6.35 18.27
C ALA A 243 -7.73 7.05 17.30
N PRO A 244 -7.39 8.25 16.81
CA PRO A 244 -8.24 8.99 15.88
C PRO A 244 -8.24 8.42 14.46
N TRP A 245 -7.24 7.63 14.10
CA TRP A 245 -7.12 6.91 12.82
C TRP A 245 -6.13 5.75 12.95
N GLY A 246 -6.09 4.88 11.93
CA GLY A 246 -5.17 3.75 11.84
C GLY A 246 -3.75 4.16 11.46
N THR A 247 -2.78 3.62 12.17
CA THR A 247 -1.35 3.78 11.86
C THR A 247 -0.59 2.62 12.48
N HIS A 248 0.52 2.23 11.88
CA HIS A 248 1.52 1.49 12.64
C HIS A 248 2.01 2.38 13.78
N THR A 249 2.08 1.80 14.96
CA THR A 249 2.78 2.40 16.07
C THR A 249 4.21 1.92 15.98
N VAL A 250 5.20 2.81 15.88
CA VAL A 250 6.54 2.44 16.33
C VAL A 250 6.39 2.23 17.83
N PRO A 251 6.40 0.99 18.36
CA PRO A 251 6.19 0.85 19.78
C PRO A 251 7.37 1.54 20.45
N ALA A 252 7.12 2.13 21.62
CA ALA A 252 8.13 1.94 22.64
C ALA A 252 8.21 0.41 22.81
N LEU A 253 9.16 -0.21 22.10
CA LEU A 253 9.31 -1.65 21.86
C LEU A 253 8.89 -2.49 23.08
N GLY A 254 7.83 -3.30 22.94
CA GLY A 254 7.49 -4.33 23.93
C GLY A 254 6.07 -4.36 24.48
N ASP A 255 5.12 -3.53 24.01
CA ASP A 255 3.72 -3.72 24.39
C ASP A 255 3.07 -4.86 23.60
N THR A 256 3.13 -6.06 24.17
CA THR A 256 2.52 -7.28 23.63
C THR A 256 0.99 -7.18 23.42
N SER A 257 0.32 -6.14 23.96
CA SER A 257 -1.12 -5.96 23.80
C SER A 257 -1.54 -5.31 22.47
N VAL A 258 -0.59 -4.76 21.69
CA VAL A 258 -0.86 -4.10 20.40
C VAL A 258 0.04 -4.64 19.28
N TYR A 259 0.46 -5.90 19.38
CA TYR A 259 1.35 -6.54 18.40
C TYR A 259 0.81 -6.46 16.96
N ALA A 260 -0.50 -6.42 16.78
CA ALA A 260 -1.14 -6.27 15.48
C ALA A 260 -0.78 -4.96 14.76
N CYS A 261 -0.34 -3.94 15.50
CA CYS A 261 0.12 -2.65 14.96
C CYS A 261 1.65 -2.49 14.95
N ASP A 262 2.39 -3.48 15.45
CA ASP A 262 3.84 -3.41 15.56
C ASP A 262 4.48 -3.69 14.20
N TYR A 263 4.95 -2.64 13.53
CA TYR A 263 5.70 -2.74 12.30
C TYR A 263 6.76 -1.64 12.26
N ASN A 264 8.00 -2.05 12.01
CA ASN A 264 9.11 -1.13 11.80
C ASN A 264 9.56 -1.19 10.34
N PRO A 265 9.19 -0.22 9.50
CA PRO A 265 9.57 -0.24 8.09
C PRO A 265 11.10 -0.23 7.89
N ALA A 266 11.88 0.28 8.85
CA ALA A 266 13.34 0.30 8.72
C ALA A 266 14.01 -1.06 9.02
N ASN A 267 13.31 -1.97 9.70
CA ASN A 267 13.82 -3.28 10.09
C ASN A 267 12.64 -4.25 10.26
N PRO A 268 11.99 -4.65 9.16
CA PRO A 268 10.83 -5.55 9.24
C PRO A 268 11.28 -6.93 9.69
N GLN A 269 10.43 -7.64 10.44
CA GLN A 269 10.74 -8.93 11.06
C GLN A 269 9.62 -9.94 10.81
N ASN A 270 9.98 -11.24 10.80
CA ASN A 270 8.99 -12.32 10.66
C ASN A 270 7.95 -12.36 11.79
N ASP A 271 8.22 -11.75 12.94
CA ASP A 271 7.32 -11.73 14.11
C ASP A 271 6.62 -10.38 14.34
N ASP A 272 6.74 -9.45 13.40
CA ASP A 272 5.99 -8.19 13.35
C ASP A 272 4.61 -8.37 12.69
N ALA A 273 3.81 -7.30 12.61
CA ALA A 273 2.46 -7.33 12.07
C ALA A 273 2.39 -7.84 10.62
N HIS A 274 3.35 -7.48 9.77
CA HIS A 274 3.40 -7.96 8.37
C HIS A 274 4.00 -9.37 8.31
N GLY A 275 5.01 -9.64 9.14
CA GLY A 275 5.70 -10.92 9.21
C GLY A 275 4.77 -12.10 9.51
N ARG A 276 3.80 -11.88 10.40
CA ARG A 276 2.85 -12.89 10.87
C ARG A 276 1.82 -13.31 9.82
N GLU A 277 1.64 -12.52 8.77
CA GLU A 277 0.75 -12.82 7.63
C GLU A 277 1.19 -14.02 6.81
N PHE A 278 2.39 -14.53 7.10
CA PHE A 278 3.04 -15.55 6.33
C PHE A 278 3.55 -16.71 7.18
N GLY A 279 3.47 -17.87 6.56
CA GLY A 279 3.95 -19.11 7.14
C GLY A 279 2.96 -19.70 8.14
N SER A 280 3.03 -21.02 8.27
CA SER A 280 2.20 -21.81 9.19
C SER A 280 2.57 -21.66 10.66
N VAL A 281 3.61 -20.89 10.97
CA VAL A 281 4.05 -20.63 12.36
C VAL A 281 3.06 -19.72 13.09
N TYR A 282 2.29 -18.90 12.35
CA TYR A 282 1.28 -18.00 12.90
C TYR A 282 -0.11 -18.31 12.34
N THR A 283 -1.15 -18.05 13.14
CA THR A 283 -2.56 -18.17 12.72
C THR A 283 -2.99 -17.04 11.78
N ASP A 284 -2.22 -15.97 11.75
CA ASP A 284 -2.48 -14.71 11.08
C ASP A 284 -2.50 -14.85 9.55
N SER A 285 -1.84 -15.87 8.98
CA SER A 285 -1.90 -16.17 7.55
C SER A 285 -3.32 -16.38 6.99
N GLN A 286 -4.31 -16.67 7.85
CA GLN A 286 -5.71 -16.74 7.43
C GLN A 286 -6.24 -15.38 6.91
N ARG A 287 -5.80 -14.23 7.45
CA ARG A 287 -6.24 -12.91 6.98
C ARG A 287 -5.74 -12.62 5.57
N THR A 288 -4.52 -13.05 5.24
CA THR A 288 -3.94 -13.00 3.89
C THR A 288 -4.76 -13.83 2.89
N ILE A 289 -5.18 -15.03 3.30
CA ILE A 289 -5.98 -15.92 2.47
C ILE A 289 -7.35 -15.28 2.20
N ASP A 290 -7.97 -14.68 3.22
CA ASP A 290 -9.27 -14.04 3.08
C ASP A 290 -9.20 -12.75 2.27
N ALA A 291 -8.13 -11.97 2.41
CA ALA A 291 -7.82 -10.83 1.55
C ALA A 291 -7.70 -11.26 0.08
N ALA A 292 -6.89 -12.29 -0.21
CA ALA A 292 -6.70 -12.80 -1.56
C ALA A 292 -8.02 -13.31 -2.18
N ARG A 293 -8.91 -13.93 -1.39
CA ARG A 293 -10.25 -14.33 -1.84
C ARG A 293 -11.15 -13.13 -2.14
N ALA A 294 -11.10 -12.09 -1.31
CA ALA A 294 -11.87 -10.86 -1.54
C ALA A 294 -11.39 -10.13 -2.81
N ILE A 295 -10.07 -9.98 -2.97
CA ILE A 295 -9.44 -9.46 -4.19
C ILE A 295 -9.86 -10.29 -5.40
N TYR A 296 -9.83 -11.61 -5.30
CA TYR A 296 -10.26 -12.50 -6.39
C TYR A 296 -11.74 -12.30 -6.75
N ALA A 297 -12.61 -12.11 -5.76
CA ALA A 297 -14.02 -11.84 -6.00
C ALA A 297 -14.23 -10.51 -6.74
N ASP A 298 -13.52 -9.46 -6.34
CA ASP A 298 -13.59 -8.15 -6.99
C ASP A 298 -13.01 -8.16 -8.41
N LEU A 299 -11.86 -8.81 -8.61
CA LEU A 299 -11.28 -9.06 -9.92
C LEU A 299 -12.26 -9.84 -10.81
N SER A 300 -12.88 -10.89 -10.28
CA SER A 300 -13.85 -11.71 -11.03
C SER A 300 -15.08 -10.89 -11.45
N ALA A 301 -15.60 -10.06 -10.53
CA ALA A 301 -16.72 -9.17 -10.84
C ALA A 301 -16.34 -8.12 -11.89
N ARG A 302 -15.16 -7.50 -11.75
CA ARG A 302 -14.65 -6.48 -12.69
C ARG A 302 -14.39 -7.07 -14.07
N SER A 303 -13.75 -8.24 -14.12
CA SER A 303 -13.52 -9.03 -15.33
C SER A 303 -14.82 -9.27 -16.09
N LEU A 304 -15.86 -9.77 -15.42
CA LEU A 304 -17.16 -10.02 -16.04
C LEU A 304 -17.83 -8.73 -16.54
N ALA A 305 -17.76 -7.65 -15.76
CA ALA A 305 -18.43 -6.39 -16.06
C ALA A 305 -17.77 -5.58 -17.18
N ARG A 306 -16.43 -5.62 -17.30
CA ARG A 306 -15.68 -4.62 -18.06
C ARG A 306 -14.52 -5.21 -18.88
N GLU A 307 -13.35 -5.46 -18.29
CA GLU A 307 -12.11 -5.70 -19.05
C GLU A 307 -11.84 -7.17 -19.38
N GLY A 308 -12.38 -8.11 -18.61
CA GLY A 308 -12.02 -9.53 -18.70
C GLY A 308 -12.22 -10.15 -20.08
N VAL A 309 -11.29 -10.92 -20.59
CA VAL A 309 -11.46 -11.63 -21.87
C VAL A 309 -11.99 -13.05 -21.67
N TYR A 310 -11.85 -13.62 -20.48
CA TYR A 310 -12.28 -14.97 -20.13
C TYR A 310 -13.17 -14.99 -18.90
N THR A 311 -14.06 -15.97 -18.82
CA THR A 311 -14.88 -16.21 -17.62
C THR A 311 -13.97 -16.56 -16.45
N PRO A 312 -14.16 -15.97 -15.24
CA PRO A 312 -13.36 -16.33 -14.07
C PRO A 312 -13.36 -17.84 -13.79
N LEU A 313 -12.22 -18.39 -13.37
CA LEU A 313 -12.15 -19.77 -12.92
C LEU A 313 -12.86 -19.94 -11.55
N PRO A 314 -13.63 -21.00 -11.34
CA PRO A 314 -14.05 -21.34 -9.98
C PRO A 314 -12.84 -21.53 -9.06
N LEU A 315 -12.98 -21.12 -7.79
CA LEU A 315 -11.96 -21.40 -6.76
C LEU A 315 -11.69 -22.91 -6.57
N THR A 316 -12.61 -23.76 -7.00
CA THR A 316 -12.49 -25.22 -7.01
C THR A 316 -11.78 -25.78 -8.25
N THR A 317 -11.37 -24.94 -9.20
CA THR A 317 -10.65 -25.40 -10.41
C THR A 317 -9.34 -26.07 -10.01
N THR A 318 -9.16 -27.30 -10.51
CA THR A 318 -7.92 -28.05 -10.33
C THR A 318 -6.82 -27.52 -11.24
N LEU A 319 -5.64 -27.30 -10.66
CA LEU A 319 -4.42 -26.81 -11.29
C LEU A 319 -3.27 -27.77 -10.95
N THR A 320 -2.29 -27.88 -11.84
CA THR A 320 -1.00 -28.52 -11.52
C THR A 320 0.05 -27.41 -11.38
N VAL A 321 0.43 -27.08 -10.15
CA VAL A 321 1.44 -26.06 -9.85
C VAL A 321 2.70 -26.75 -9.37
N SER A 322 3.83 -26.52 -10.05
CA SER A 322 5.12 -27.18 -9.73
C SER A 322 5.02 -28.71 -9.64
N GLY A 323 4.22 -29.33 -10.52
CA GLY A 323 4.01 -30.78 -10.56
C GLY A 323 3.04 -31.33 -9.50
N THR A 324 2.46 -30.48 -8.64
CA THR A 324 1.50 -30.88 -7.62
C THR A 324 0.09 -30.47 -8.01
N GLU A 325 -0.85 -31.42 -7.96
CA GLU A 325 -2.27 -31.13 -8.17
C GLU A 325 -2.86 -30.41 -6.95
N THR A 326 -3.56 -29.31 -7.18
CA THR A 326 -4.19 -28.49 -6.15
C THR A 326 -5.42 -27.77 -6.72
N THR A 327 -6.27 -27.19 -5.88
CA THR A 327 -7.32 -26.26 -6.36
C THR A 327 -6.78 -24.83 -6.39
N LEU A 328 -7.40 -23.93 -7.16
CA LEU A 328 -7.05 -22.49 -7.12
C LEU A 328 -7.11 -21.93 -5.69
N ASN A 329 -8.14 -22.26 -4.91
CA ASN A 329 -8.23 -21.85 -3.51
C ASN A 329 -7.07 -22.38 -2.66
N ASN A 330 -6.69 -23.65 -2.86
CA ASN A 330 -5.59 -24.25 -2.12
C ASN A 330 -4.23 -23.73 -2.58
N ALA A 331 -4.09 -23.31 -3.84
CA ALA A 331 -2.89 -22.63 -4.34
C ALA A 331 -2.72 -21.26 -3.68
N ILE A 332 -3.80 -20.50 -3.53
CA ILE A 332 -3.82 -19.23 -2.77
C ILE A 332 -3.42 -19.47 -1.31
N ALA A 333 -4.02 -20.48 -0.67
CA ALA A 333 -3.69 -20.84 0.70
C ALA A 333 -2.22 -21.28 0.86
N HIS A 334 -1.71 -22.02 -0.13
CA HIS A 334 -0.32 -22.47 -0.15
C HIS A 334 0.67 -21.30 -0.22
N PHE A 335 0.37 -20.27 -1.03
CA PHE A 335 1.18 -19.06 -1.10
C PHE A 335 1.34 -18.40 0.28
N ALA A 336 0.23 -18.19 1.00
CA ALA A 336 0.24 -17.51 2.30
C ALA A 336 0.88 -18.36 3.42
N ALA A 337 0.60 -19.67 3.44
CA ALA A 337 0.94 -20.52 4.60
C ALA A 337 2.31 -21.22 4.51
N THR A 338 2.93 -21.28 3.33
CA THR A 338 4.13 -22.12 3.14
C THR A 338 5.42 -21.39 3.48
N TRP A 339 5.57 -20.16 2.99
CA TRP A 339 6.79 -19.37 3.13
C TRP A 339 6.60 -18.30 4.19
N LYS A 340 7.67 -17.97 4.92
CA LYS A 340 7.70 -16.83 5.84
C LYS A 340 7.97 -15.53 5.09
N TYR A 341 7.75 -14.41 5.76
CA TYR A 341 7.89 -13.08 5.21
C TYR A 341 9.26 -12.82 4.54
N ASP A 342 10.35 -13.28 5.15
CA ASP A 342 11.74 -13.20 4.64
C ASP A 342 12.09 -14.16 3.48
N GLN A 343 11.10 -14.81 2.86
CA GLN A 343 11.28 -15.72 1.72
C GLN A 343 10.57 -15.24 0.44
N PRO A 344 10.77 -13.98 -0.01
CA PRO A 344 10.03 -13.42 -1.14
C PRO A 344 10.37 -14.10 -2.48
N ALA A 345 11.62 -14.52 -2.68
CA ALA A 345 12.04 -15.17 -3.93
C ALA A 345 11.27 -16.48 -4.19
N GLN A 346 11.05 -17.28 -3.16
CA GLN A 346 10.34 -18.55 -3.25
C GLN A 346 8.84 -18.34 -3.48
N ARG A 347 8.23 -17.34 -2.82
CA ARG A 347 6.84 -16.95 -3.07
C ARG A 347 6.64 -16.53 -4.53
N ARG A 348 7.56 -15.73 -5.05
CA ARG A 348 7.49 -15.26 -6.43
C ARG A 348 7.72 -16.36 -7.46
N GLU A 349 8.67 -17.26 -7.21
CA GLU A 349 8.84 -18.45 -8.06
C GLU A 349 7.56 -19.28 -8.10
N TYR A 350 6.90 -19.49 -6.95
CA TYR A 350 5.62 -20.18 -6.89
C TYR A 350 4.53 -19.46 -7.68
N VAL A 351 4.42 -18.13 -7.55
CA VAL A 351 3.47 -17.32 -8.33
C VAL A 351 3.73 -17.45 -9.82
N ASP A 352 4.98 -17.38 -10.29
CA ASP A 352 5.31 -17.53 -11.71
C ASP A 352 4.84 -18.91 -12.22
N ARG A 353 5.02 -19.98 -11.43
CA ARG A 353 4.49 -21.32 -11.73
C ARG A 353 2.97 -21.40 -11.70
N LEU A 354 2.33 -20.69 -10.78
CA LEU A 354 0.88 -20.60 -10.72
C LEU A 354 0.32 -19.90 -11.96
N VAL A 355 0.95 -18.80 -12.41
CA VAL A 355 0.57 -18.11 -13.64
C VAL A 355 0.71 -19.03 -14.86
N GLU A 356 1.80 -19.80 -14.97
CA GLU A 356 1.95 -20.82 -16.02
C GLU A 356 0.79 -21.83 -16.00
N ALA A 357 0.47 -22.39 -14.83
CA ALA A 357 -0.62 -23.36 -14.66
C ALA A 357 -2.00 -22.78 -15.01
N LEU A 358 -2.25 -21.51 -14.65
CA LEU A 358 -3.49 -20.79 -14.96
C LEU A 358 -3.64 -20.54 -16.46
N ARG A 359 -2.56 -20.16 -17.14
CA ARG A 359 -2.56 -19.93 -18.60
C ARG A 359 -2.77 -21.21 -19.41
N ALA A 360 -2.40 -22.36 -18.84
CA ALA A 360 -2.63 -23.67 -19.46
C ALA A 360 -4.08 -24.16 -19.33
N GLN A 361 -4.90 -23.55 -18.46
CA GLN A 361 -6.28 -23.96 -18.28
C GLN A 361 -7.12 -23.66 -19.53
N PRO A 362 -8.08 -24.54 -19.91
CA PRO A 362 -9.09 -24.20 -20.89
C PRO A 362 -9.91 -22.99 -20.41
N ARG A 363 -9.97 -21.92 -21.22
CA ARG A 363 -10.71 -20.69 -20.88
C ARG A 363 -11.88 -20.48 -21.82
N MET A 364 -13.03 -20.11 -21.25
CA MET A 364 -14.20 -19.70 -22.02
C MET A 364 -14.17 -18.18 -22.23
N ALA A 365 -14.10 -17.75 -23.48
CA ALA A 365 -14.13 -16.33 -23.82
C ALA A 365 -15.47 -15.69 -23.42
N ILE A 366 -15.41 -14.48 -22.84
CA ILE A 366 -16.61 -13.70 -22.54
C ILE A 366 -17.14 -13.12 -23.84
N LYS A 367 -18.41 -13.38 -24.14
CA LYS A 367 -19.12 -12.72 -25.24
C LYS A 367 -19.79 -11.46 -24.72
N ARG A 368 -19.26 -10.29 -25.12
CA ARG A 368 -19.88 -8.99 -24.79
C ARG A 368 -20.78 -8.51 -25.91
N VAL A 369 -21.97 -8.05 -25.53
CA VAL A 369 -22.87 -7.30 -26.40
C VAL A 369 -22.87 -5.86 -25.90
N TYR A 370 -22.23 -4.97 -26.64
CA TYR A 370 -22.24 -3.55 -26.32
C TYR A 370 -23.51 -2.93 -26.89
N LEU A 371 -24.37 -2.43 -26.00
CA LEU A 371 -25.56 -1.67 -26.41
C LEU A 371 -25.18 -0.19 -26.61
N PRO A 372 -25.65 0.47 -27.68
CA PRO A 372 -25.48 1.90 -27.86
C PRO A 372 -25.96 2.70 -26.65
N LEU A 373 -25.19 3.70 -26.23
CA LEU A 373 -25.49 4.57 -25.09
C LEU A 373 -26.87 5.27 -25.20
N VAL A 374 -27.35 5.50 -26.43
CA VAL A 374 -28.66 6.09 -26.76
C VAL A 374 -29.85 5.19 -26.35
N LEU A 375 -29.59 3.93 -25.97
CA LEU A 375 -30.61 2.97 -25.53
C LEU A 375 -30.64 2.77 -24.01
N ARG A 376 -29.89 3.55 -23.23
CA ARG A 376 -30.06 3.57 -21.76
C ARG A 376 -31.23 4.49 -21.41
N PRO A 377 -32.33 3.97 -20.80
CA PRO A 377 -33.50 4.76 -20.42
C PRO A 377 -33.20 5.78 -19.32
#